data_AF-A0A6A4PI15-F1
#
_entry.id   AF-A0A6A4PI15-F1
#
_cell.length_a   1.000
_cell.length_b   1.000
_cell.length_c   1.000
_cell.angle_alpha   90.00
_cell.angle_beta   90.00
_cell.angle_gamma   90.00
#
_symmetry.space_group_name_H-M   'P 1'
#
loop_
_entity.id
_entity.type
_entity.pdbx_description
1 polymer ?
#
loop_
_entity_poly.entity_id
_entity_poly.type
_entity_poly.pdbx_seq_one_letter_code
_entity_poly.pdbx_strand_id
1 'polypeptide(L)'
;MPQFRVEDCIELLFHNLVALEQCRYPYEFYITDYVVVLDFLINTNKCVDALIQNDVLVNWLGDIDSVTNVYNGVWKNITHLNFSSHYIHLCLDLNAFCSLCILCA
;
A
#
# COMPACT_ATOMS: atom_id res chain seq x y z
N MET A 1 7.45 10.98 -2.42
CA MET A 1 6.23 10.16 -2.65
C MET A 1 5.09 11.11 -2.98
N PRO A 2 4.25 10.83 -3.99
CA PRO A 2 3.05 11.65 -4.23
C PRO A 2 2.11 11.56 -3.02
N GLN A 3 1.35 12.63 -2.77
CA GLN A 3 0.33 12.63 -1.73
C GLN A 3 -0.76 11.60 -2.05
N PHE A 4 -1.07 10.73 -1.10
CA PHE A 4 -2.04 9.66 -1.23
C PHE A 4 -3.31 9.98 -0.44
N ARG A 5 -4.46 9.90 -1.10
CA ARG A 5 -5.78 10.15 -0.49
C ARG A 5 -6.47 8.82 -0.23
N VAL A 6 -6.91 8.62 1.02
CA VAL A 6 -7.68 7.43 1.40
C VAL A 6 -9.16 7.79 1.42
N GLU A 7 -9.93 7.16 0.56
CA GLU A 7 -11.37 7.38 0.34
C GLU A 7 -12.07 6.03 0.16
N ASP A 8 -13.39 5.96 0.35
CA ASP A 8 -14.15 4.70 0.34
C ASP A 8 -13.99 3.87 -0.95
N CYS A 9 -13.74 4.54 -2.08
CA CYS A 9 -13.64 3.90 -3.39
C CYS A 9 -12.26 3.27 -3.67
N ILE A 10 -11.26 3.53 -2.82
CA ILE A 10 -9.87 3.06 -3.00
C ILE A 10 -9.81 1.53 -3.06
N GLU A 11 -10.57 0.84 -2.21
CA GLU A 11 -10.60 -0.63 -2.19
C GLU A 11 -11.03 -1.20 -3.55
N LEU A 12 -12.14 -0.69 -4.09
CA LEU A 12 -12.68 -1.13 -5.37
C LEU A 12 -11.76 -0.77 -6.54
N LEU A 13 -11.12 0.40 -6.49
CA LEU A 13 -10.19 0.85 -7.51
C LEU A 13 -8.96 -0.05 -7.58
N PHE A 14 -8.34 -0.35 -6.44
CA PHE A 14 -7.17 -1.25 -6.41
C PHE A 14 -7.51 -2.68 -6.83
N HIS A 15 -8.65 -3.23 -6.39
CA HIS A 15 -9.07 -4.55 -6.86
C HIS A 15 -9.24 -4.61 -8.39
N ASN A 16 -9.85 -3.58 -8.99
CA ASN A 16 -10.01 -3.53 -10.45
C ASN A 16 -8.68 -3.39 -11.18
N LEU A 17 -7.76 -2.58 -10.66
CA LEU A 17 -6.43 -2.40 -11.24
C LEU A 17 -5.57 -3.65 -11.13
N VAL A 18 -5.57 -4.32 -9.97
CA VAL A 18 -4.85 -5.58 -9.76
C VAL A 18 -5.45 -6.70 -10.62
N ALA A 19 -6.77 -6.79 -10.72
CA ALA A 19 -7.43 -7.75 -11.59
C ALA A 19 -7.07 -7.52 -13.07
N LEU A 20 -7.04 -6.26 -13.52
CA LEU A 20 -6.59 -5.90 -14.86
C LEU A 20 -5.14 -6.33 -15.09
N GLU A 21 -4.24 -6.01 -14.15
CA GLU A 21 -2.83 -6.38 -14.20
C GLU A 21 -2.65 -7.91 -14.32
N GLN A 22 -3.22 -8.66 -13.39
CA GLN A 22 -3.11 -10.12 -13.36
C GLN A 22 -3.75 -10.80 -14.59
N CYS A 23 -4.81 -10.21 -15.16
CA CYS A 23 -5.50 -10.79 -16.33
C CYS A 23 -4.85 -10.46 -17.68
N ARG A 24 -4.10 -9.35 -17.78
CA ARG A 24 -3.60 -8.86 -19.07
C ARG A 24 -2.09 -8.78 -19.15
N TYR A 25 -1.41 -8.68 -18.01
CA TYR A 25 0.02 -8.50 -17.90
C TYR A 25 0.59 -9.47 -16.87
N PRO A 26 0.55 -10.80 -17.12
CA PRO A 26 0.87 -11.82 -16.11
C PRO A 26 2.34 -11.83 -15.63
N TYR A 27 3.20 -11.01 -16.23
CA TYR A 27 4.61 -10.85 -15.88
C TYR A 27 4.94 -9.44 -15.37
N GLU A 28 3.96 -8.55 -15.34
CA GLU A 28 4.11 -7.19 -14.80
C GLU A 28 3.34 -7.14 -13.48
N PHE A 29 4.00 -6.63 -12.44
CA PHE A 29 3.45 -6.57 -11.08
C PHE A 29 3.53 -5.14 -10.53
N TYR A 30 3.59 -4.12 -11.38
CA TYR A 30 3.82 -2.74 -10.95
C TYR A 30 2.72 -2.21 -10.04
N ILE A 31 1.47 -2.54 -10.33
CA ILE A 31 0.29 -2.16 -9.55
C ILE A 31 0.22 -3.02 -8.29
N THR A 32 0.38 -4.33 -8.42
CA THR A 32 0.36 -5.25 -7.28
C THR A 32 1.48 -4.93 -6.29
N ASP A 33 2.70 -4.67 -6.76
CA ASP A 33 3.84 -4.26 -5.94
C ASP A 33 3.59 -2.92 -5.25
N TYR A 34 2.97 -1.96 -5.94
CA TYR A 34 2.60 -0.69 -5.32
C TYR A 34 1.56 -0.87 -4.21
N VAL A 35 0.56 -1.73 -4.42
CA VAL A 35 -0.43 -2.08 -3.40
C VAL A 35 0.24 -2.74 -2.20
N VAL A 36 1.21 -3.64 -2.43
CA VAL A 36 2.01 -4.28 -1.38
C VAL A 36 2.80 -3.23 -0.58
N VAL A 37 3.45 -2.28 -1.25
CA VAL A 37 4.17 -1.17 -0.59
C VAL A 37 3.23 -0.32 0.26
N LEU A 38 2.04 0.00 -0.25
CA LEU A 38 1.04 0.78 0.47
C LEU A 38 0.49 0.04 1.70
N ASP A 39 0.30 -1.27 1.62
CA ASP A 39 -0.11 -2.05 2.78
C ASP A 39 0.94 -2.03 3.90
N PHE A 40 2.22 -2.17 3.56
CA PHE A 40 3.29 -2.03 4.56
C PHE A 40 3.27 -0.68 5.27
N LEU A 41 2.90 0.38 4.57
CA LEU A 41 2.79 1.73 5.13
C LEU A 41 1.62 1.87 6.11
N ILE A 42 0.54 1.15 5.88
CA ILE A 42 -0.73 1.34 6.60
C ILE A 42 -0.95 0.29 7.69
N ASN A 43 -0.20 -0.82 7.63
CA ASN A 43 -0.25 -1.90 8.61
C ASN A 43 0.26 -1.52 10.01
N THR A 44 0.95 -0.37 10.17
CA THR A 44 1.29 0.13 11.51
C THR A 44 0.75 1.53 11.75
N ASN A 45 -0.02 1.68 12.83
CA ASN A 45 -0.58 2.97 13.24
C ASN A 45 0.49 4.05 13.35
N LYS A 46 1.69 3.70 13.83
CA LYS A 46 2.84 4.61 13.89
C LYS A 46 3.25 5.17 12.51
N CYS A 47 3.21 4.33 11.48
CA CYS A 47 3.56 4.72 10.12
C CYS A 47 2.44 5.55 9.49
N VAL A 48 1.17 5.17 9.70
CA VAL A 48 0.00 5.98 9.31
C VAL A 48 0.05 7.38 9.93
N ASP A 49 0.29 7.46 11.25
CA ASP A 49 0.42 8.73 11.97
C ASP A 49 1.54 9.60 11.41
N ALA A 50 2.71 9.00 11.15
CA ALA A 50 3.85 9.71 10.55
C ALA A 50 3.54 10.21 9.14
N LEU A 51 2.84 9.42 8.32
CA LEU A 51 2.45 9.80 6.96
C LEU A 51 1.41 10.92 6.95
N ILE A 52 0.47 10.92 7.89
CA ILE A 52 -0.50 12.01 8.08
C ILE A 52 0.22 13.28 8.54
N GLN A 53 1.13 13.19 9.52
CA GLN A 53 1.89 14.34 10.02
C GLN A 53 2.80 15.00 8.97
N ASN A 54 3.26 14.23 7.99
CA ASN A 54 4.11 14.72 6.90
C ASN A 54 3.31 15.08 5.63
N ASP A 55 1.97 15.16 5.72
CA ASP A 55 1.06 15.45 4.59
C ASP A 55 1.19 14.49 3.40
N VAL A 56 1.77 13.30 3.63
CA VAL A 56 1.96 12.26 2.62
C VAL A 56 0.67 11.45 2.45
N LEU A 57 -0.07 11.21 3.54
CA LEU A 57 -1.36 10.53 3.53
C LEU A 57 -2.45 11.47 4.04
N VAL A 58 -3.50 11.66 3.24
CA VAL A 58 -4.68 12.44 3.62
C VAL A 58 -5.85 11.49 3.82
N ASN A 59 -6.29 11.36 5.07
CA ASN A 59 -7.40 10.52 5.45
C ASN A 59 -8.74 11.25 5.25
N TRP A 60 -9.58 10.79 4.32
CA TRP A 60 -10.94 11.29 4.11
C TRP A 60 -12.02 10.40 4.72
N LEU A 61 -11.63 9.29 5.36
CA LEU A 61 -12.52 8.36 6.06
C LEU A 61 -12.86 8.82 7.48
N GLY A 62 -12.16 9.84 7.99
CA GLY A 62 -12.44 10.49 9.27
C GLY A 62 -11.75 9.87 10.49
N ASP A 63 -11.42 8.57 10.46
CA ASP A 63 -10.68 7.90 11.53
C ASP A 63 -9.64 6.89 10.99
N ILE A 64 -8.69 6.50 11.83
CA ILE A 64 -7.57 5.61 11.46
C ILE A 64 -8.03 4.15 11.28
N ASP A 65 -8.99 3.69 12.08
CA ASP A 65 -9.49 2.31 12.00
C ASP A 65 -10.18 2.06 10.65
N SER A 66 -10.88 3.06 10.12
CA SER A 66 -11.48 3.04 8.78
C SER A 66 -10.41 2.93 7.68
N VAL A 67 -9.28 3.62 7.81
CA VAL A 67 -8.14 3.51 6.87
C VAL A 67 -7.56 2.10 6.88
N THR A 68 -7.33 1.54 8.07
CA THR A 68 -6.82 0.18 8.22
C THR A 68 -7.81 -0.86 7.67
N ASN A 69 -9.12 -0.66 7.84
CA ASN A 69 -10.14 -1.55 7.31
C ASN A 69 -10.19 -1.58 5.78
N VAL A 70 -10.14 -0.42 5.11
CA VAL A 70 -10.10 -0.32 3.64
C VAL A 70 -8.88 -1.08 3.09
N TYR A 71 -7.72 -0.95 3.75
CA TYR A 71 -6.51 -1.63 3.32
C TYR A 71 -6.51 -3.14 3.56
N ASN A 72 -7.02 -3.59 4.70
CA ASN A 72 -7.27 -5.01 4.95
C ASN A 72 -8.23 -5.61 3.90
N GLY A 73 -9.14 -4.80 3.35
CA GLY A 73 -10.00 -5.14 2.22
C GLY A 73 -9.22 -5.32 0.92
N VAL A 74 -8.35 -4.36 0.59
CA VAL A 74 -7.51 -4.34 -0.64
C VAL A 74 -6.68 -5.61 -0.79
N TRP A 75 -6.16 -6.19 0.29
CA TRP A 75 -5.34 -7.41 0.23
C TRP A 75 -6.13 -8.69 -0.07
N LYS A 76 -7.46 -8.67 0.06
CA LYS A 76 -8.27 -9.86 -0.18
C LYS A 76 -8.22 -10.22 -1.66
N ASN A 77 -7.95 -11.49 -1.93
CA ASN A 77 -7.93 -12.04 -3.29
C ASN A 77 -6.81 -11.51 -4.20
N ILE A 78 -5.77 -10.85 -3.67
CA ILE A 78 -4.57 -10.52 -4.42
C ILE A 78 -3.61 -11.72 -4.41
N THR A 79 -3.23 -12.21 -5.60
CA THR A 79 -2.16 -13.20 -5.75
C THR A 79 -0.85 -12.49 -6.08
N HIS A 80 0.10 -12.50 -5.14
CA HIS A 80 1.41 -11.90 -5.31
C HIS A 80 2.48 -12.98 -5.32
N LEU A 81 3.05 -13.27 -6.49
CA LEU A 81 4.02 -14.36 -6.68
C LEU A 81 5.47 -13.87 -6.80
N ASN A 82 5.66 -12.59 -7.10
CA ASN A 82 6.98 -12.01 -7.29
C ASN A 82 6.92 -10.50 -7.01
N PHE A 83 7.98 -9.96 -6.41
CA PHE A 83 8.11 -8.54 -6.13
C PHE A 83 9.18 -7.92 -7.03
N SER A 84 8.83 -6.86 -7.76
CA SER A 84 9.77 -6.16 -8.62
C SER A 84 10.88 -5.51 -7.79
N SER A 85 12.12 -5.70 -8.24
CA SER A 85 13.28 -5.01 -7.64
C SER A 85 13.21 -3.48 -7.75
N HIS A 86 12.37 -2.95 -8.64
CA HIS A 86 12.13 -1.51 -8.79
C HIS A 86 11.60 -0.85 -7.52
N TYR A 87 10.91 -1.60 -6.65
CA TYR A 87 10.32 -1.08 -5.43
C TYR A 87 11.15 -1.38 -4.16
N ILE A 88 12.25 -2.13 -4.27
CA ILE A 88 13.10 -2.48 -3.10
C ILE A 88 13.64 -1.23 -2.40
N HIS A 89 14.14 -0.25 -3.16
CA HIS A 89 14.65 1.00 -2.60
C HIS A 89 13.55 1.79 -1.90
N LEU A 90 12.34 1.80 -2.46
CA LEU A 90 11.20 2.46 -1.83
C LEU A 90 10.84 1.76 -0.51
N CYS A 91 10.80 0.43 -0.47
CA CYS A 91 10.58 -0.32 0.77
C CYS A 91 11.63 -0.01 1.83
N LEU A 92 12.91 0.05 1.46
CA LEU A 92 14.02 0.40 2.36
C LEU A 92 13.83 1.79 2.97
N ASP A 93 13.55 2.79 2.14
CA ASP A 93 13.36 4.18 2.56
C ASP A 93 12.15 4.30 3.50
N LEU A 94 11.04 3.64 3.15
CA LEU A 94 9.83 3.61 3.97
C LEU A 94 10.04 2.88 5.30
N ASN A 95 10.78 1.79 5.29
CA ASN A 95 11.14 1.03 6.48
C ASN A 95 11.98 1.88 7.43
N ALA A 96 12.95 2.64 6.90
CA ALA A 96 13.73 3.60 7.68
C ALA A 96 12.86 4.75 8.23
N PHE A 97 11.98 5.31 7.40
CA PHE A 97 11.07 6.40 7.77
C PHE A 97 10.12 6.01 8.90
N CYS A 98 9.50 4.82 8.82
CA CYS A 98 8.56 4.35 9.83
C CYS A 98 9.23 3.64 11.01
N SER A 99 10.56 3.47 10.98
CA SER A 99 11.32 2.60 11.91
C SER A 99 10.75 1.17 11.99
N LEU A 100 10.19 0.68 10.89
CA LEU A 100 9.76 -0.71 10.76
C LEU A 100 11.02 -1.58 10.60
N CYS A 101 10.95 -2.84 11.02
CA CYS A 101 12.05 -3.79 10.90
C CYS A 101 11.53 -4.98 10.11
N ILE A 102 11.34 -4.83 8.78
CA ILE A 102 10.66 -5.87 7.98
C ILE A 102 11.49 -6.39 6.80
N LEU A 103 12.71 -5.90 6.57
CA LEU A 103 13.65 -6.61 5.68
C LEU A 103 14.32 -7.78 6.40
N CYS A 104 13.51 -8.77 6.77
CA CYS A 104 13.92 -10.15 7.10
C CYS A 104 12.67 -11.06 7.06
N ALA A 105 12.18 -11.37 5.86
CA ALA A 105 11.60 -12.66 5.48
C ALA A 105 11.39 -12.70 3.96
#